data_AF-A0A960MZG6-F1
#
_entry.id   AF-A0A960MZG6-F1
#
_cell.length_a   1.000
_cell.length_b   1.000
_cell.length_c   1.000
_cell.angle_alpha   90.00
_cell.angle_beta   90.00
_cell.angle_gamma   90.00
#
_symmetry.space_group_name_H-M   'P 1'
#
loop_
_entity.id
_entity.type
_entity.pdbx_description
1 polymer ?
#
loop_
_entity_poly.entity_id
_entity_poly.type
_entity_poly.pdbx_seq_one_letter_code
_entity_poly.pdbx_strand_id
1 'polypeptide(L)'
;MSDDKPIISPEQRAAYDRVNTMLNRLTLVAVGIVVVVVTLMFFPQGLDLGTADQVAATEVPEVDPLEEGIVDGIHVETGFVVDEGWELVRANCTACHSSKLVTQ
;
A
#
# COMPACT_ATOMS: atom_id res chain seq x y z
N MET A 1 -62.76 9.30 -12.72
CA MET A 1 -62.10 9.65 -11.45
C MET A 1 -61.66 8.32 -10.85
N SER A 2 -60.48 7.82 -11.22
CA SER A 2 -59.97 6.57 -10.66
C SER A 2 -59.52 6.86 -9.25
N ASP A 3 -60.19 6.24 -8.29
CA ASP A 3 -59.76 6.19 -6.90
C ASP A 3 -58.42 5.42 -6.83
N ASP A 4 -57.33 6.18 -6.92
CA ASP A 4 -55.97 5.69 -6.70
C ASP A 4 -55.80 5.41 -5.20
N LYS A 5 -56.34 4.27 -4.78
CA LYS A 5 -56.27 3.82 -3.40
C LYS A 5 -54.80 3.46 -3.12
N PRO A 6 -54.17 4.09 -2.12
CA PRO A 6 -52.77 3.81 -1.81
C PRO A 6 -52.59 2.33 -1.47
N ILE A 7 -51.64 1.67 -2.16
CA ILE A 7 -51.33 0.22 -2.02
C ILE A 7 -50.88 -0.17 -0.60
N ILE A 8 -50.50 0.81 0.22
CA ILE A 8 -49.92 0.61 1.55
C ILE A 8 -50.74 1.39 2.57
N SER A 9 -51.20 0.71 3.62
CA SER A 9 -51.95 1.36 4.70
C SER A 9 -51.08 2.39 5.44
N PRO A 10 -51.65 3.44 6.05
CA PRO A 10 -50.88 4.45 6.78
C PRO A 10 -49.98 3.86 7.88
N GLU A 11 -50.44 2.79 8.53
CA GLU A 11 -49.68 2.02 9.51
C GLU A 11 -48.47 1.31 8.89
N GLN A 12 -48.66 0.68 7.74
CA GLN A 12 -47.59 0.00 7.00
C GLN A 12 -46.54 0.98 6.46
N ARG A 13 -46.94 2.21 6.10
CA ARG A 13 -46.01 3.27 5.66
C ARG A 13 -45.05 3.68 6.79
N ALA A 14 -45.56 3.93 7.99
CA ALA A 14 -44.73 4.32 9.13
C ALA A 14 -43.76 3.20 9.58
N ALA A 15 -44.14 1.93 9.38
CA ALA A 15 -43.25 0.78 9.61
C ALA A 15 -42.16 0.70 8.54
N TYR A 16 -42.53 0.85 7.27
CA TYR A 16 -41.59 0.89 6.14
C TYR A 16 -40.59 2.04 6.28
N ASP A 17 -41.05 3.24 6.63
CA ASP A 17 -40.19 4.43 6.75
C ASP A 17 -39.15 4.26 7.86
N ARG A 18 -39.50 3.60 8.98
CA ARG A 18 -38.55 3.26 10.05
C ARG A 18 -37.48 2.30 9.56
N VAL A 19 -37.90 1.21 8.91
CA VAL A 19 -36.99 0.19 8.39
C VAL A 19 -36.09 0.77 7.29
N ASN A 20 -36.63 1.56 6.38
CA ASN A 20 -35.88 2.20 5.30
C ASN A 20 -34.89 3.26 5.84
N THR A 21 -35.29 4.04 6.85
CA THR A 21 -34.38 4.99 7.50
C THR A 21 -33.23 4.26 8.22
N MET A 22 -33.52 3.13 8.87
CA MET A 22 -32.49 2.30 9.51
C MET A 22 -31.55 1.68 8.46
N LEU A 23 -32.09 1.12 7.39
CA LEU A 23 -31.33 0.56 6.27
C LEU A 23 -30.45 1.61 5.61
N ASN A 24 -31.00 2.78 5.28
CA ASN A 24 -30.25 3.86 4.63
C ASN A 24 -29.12 4.38 5.53
N ARG A 25 -29.37 4.54 6.84
CA ARG A 25 -28.31 4.90 7.79
C ARG A 25 -27.19 3.85 7.84
N LEU A 26 -27.55 2.57 7.86
CA LEU A 26 -26.58 1.47 7.85
C LEU A 26 -25.79 1.43 6.54
N THR A 27 -26.45 1.64 5.40
CA THR A 27 -25.80 1.75 4.08
C THR A 27 -24.83 2.93 4.04
N LEU A 28 -25.22 4.10 4.56
CA LEU A 28 -24.34 5.27 4.62
C LEU A 28 -23.10 5.03 5.49
N VAL A 29 -23.26 4.36 6.64
CA VAL A 29 -22.13 3.98 7.50
C VAL A 29 -21.20 3.00 6.77
N ALA A 30 -21.75 1.98 6.12
CA ALA A 30 -20.97 1.01 5.36
C ALA A 30 -20.18 1.67 4.22
N VAL A 31 -20.82 2.56 3.46
CA VAL A 31 -20.15 3.34 2.40
C VAL A 31 -19.06 4.24 3.01
N GLY A 32 -19.33 4.90 4.13
CA GLY A 32 -18.32 5.71 4.83
C GLY A 32 -17.09 4.89 5.24
N ILE A 33 -17.28 3.69 5.78
CA ILE A 33 -16.18 2.78 6.13
C ILE A 33 -15.36 2.41 4.89
N VAL A 34 -16.01 2.04 3.78
CA VAL A 34 -15.32 1.71 2.53
C VAL A 34 -14.50 2.89 2.02
N VAL A 35 -15.06 4.10 2.04
CA VAL A 35 -14.35 5.32 1.62
C VAL A 35 -13.12 5.57 2.51
N VAL A 36 -13.25 5.41 3.83
CA VAL A 36 -12.12 5.54 4.76
C VAL A 36 -11.03 4.51 4.44
N VAL A 37 -11.39 3.24 4.28
CA VAL A 37 -10.41 2.16 3.97
C VAL A 37 -9.70 2.45 2.65
N VAL A 38 -10.44 2.80 1.60
CA VAL A 38 -9.85 3.16 0.30
C VAL A 38 -8.90 4.36 0.45
N THR A 39 -9.32 5.40 1.18
CA THR A 39 -8.46 6.56 1.43
C THR A 39 -7.17 6.17 2.14
N LEU A 40 -7.25 5.29 3.14
CA LEU A 40 -6.07 4.79 3.86
C LEU A 40 -5.14 3.95 2.97
N MET A 41 -5.67 3.20 2.00
CA MET A 41 -4.85 2.43 1.06
C MET A 41 -4.07 3.32 0.07
N PHE A 42 -4.69 4.41 -0.40
CA PHE A 42 -4.07 5.31 -1.39
C PHE A 42 -3.25 6.44 -0.74
N PHE A 43 -3.54 6.78 0.52
CA PHE A 43 -2.87 7.83 1.28
C PHE A 43 -2.44 7.31 2.65
N PRO A 44 -1.46 6.39 2.72
CA PRO A 44 -1.06 5.72 3.98
C PRO A 44 -0.52 6.68 5.04
N GLN A 45 -0.06 7.87 4.64
CA GLN A 45 0.41 8.96 5.50
C GLN A 45 -0.70 9.86 6.09
N GLY A 46 -1.98 9.63 5.73
CA GLY A 46 -3.10 10.46 6.17
C GLY A 46 -3.62 10.18 7.59
N LEU A 47 -3.15 9.10 8.22
CA LEU A 47 -3.51 8.72 9.60
C LEU A 47 -2.32 8.93 10.55
N ASP A 48 -1.80 10.15 10.60
CA ASP A 48 -0.86 10.54 11.64
C ASP A 48 -1.65 10.88 12.93
N LEU A 49 -1.73 9.91 13.84
CA LEU A 49 -2.34 10.07 15.17
C LEU A 49 -1.36 10.64 16.20
N GLY A 50 -0.32 11.34 15.74
CA GLY A 50 0.50 12.21 16.57
C GLY A 50 1.42 11.48 17.54
N THR A 51 2.61 11.13 17.06
CA THR A 51 3.81 11.44 17.85
C THR A 51 4.55 12.51 17.08
N ALA A 52 4.33 13.77 17.47
CA ALA A 52 5.18 14.88 17.09
C ALA A 52 6.57 14.68 17.74
N ASP A 53 7.32 13.71 17.24
CA ASP A 53 8.74 13.60 17.49
C ASP A 53 9.43 14.15 16.25
N GLN A 54 10.03 15.32 16.43
CA GLN A 54 10.77 15.99 15.38
C GLN A 54 12.06 15.20 15.15
N VAL A 55 11.98 14.18 14.30
CA VAL A 55 13.17 13.55 13.76
C VAL A 55 13.71 14.54 12.74
N ALA A 56 14.68 15.34 13.18
CA ALA A 56 15.53 16.11 12.30
C ALA A 56 16.00 15.17 11.19
N ALA A 57 15.55 15.43 9.97
CA ALA A 57 15.98 14.74 8.77
C ALA A 57 17.48 15.02 8.60
N THR A 58 18.29 14.20 9.26
CA THR A 58 19.64 13.92 8.81
C THR A 58 19.43 13.18 7.50
N GLU A 59 19.77 13.84 6.40
CA GLU A 59 19.99 13.18 5.12
C GLU A 59 20.99 12.05 5.36
N VAL A 60 20.48 10.84 5.56
CA VAL A 60 21.28 9.63 5.44
C VAL A 60 21.65 9.62 3.96
N PRO A 61 22.93 9.75 3.57
CA PRO A 61 23.29 9.53 2.19
C PRO A 61 22.75 8.15 1.83
N GLU A 62 21.93 8.09 0.78
CA GLU A 62 21.47 6.85 0.18
C GLU A 62 22.72 6.15 -0.36
N VAL A 63 23.41 5.44 0.54
CA VAL A 63 24.44 4.50 0.16
C VAL A 63 23.66 3.35 -0.45
N ASP A 64 23.73 3.24 -1.77
CA ASP A 64 23.19 2.09 -2.48
C ASP A 64 23.76 0.83 -1.80
N PRO A 65 22.93 -0.03 -1.19
CA PRO A 65 23.39 -1.26 -0.55
C PRO A 65 24.14 -2.17 -1.53
N LEU A 66 23.96 -1.96 -2.84
CA LEU A 66 24.66 -2.69 -3.88
C LEU A 66 26.10 -2.18 -4.08
N GLU A 67 26.41 -0.94 -3.73
CA GLU A 67 27.76 -0.36 -3.84
C GLU A 67 28.57 -0.46 -2.54
N GLU A 68 27.94 -0.91 -1.45
CA GLU A 68 28.64 -1.18 -0.20
C GLU A 68 29.60 -2.37 -0.38
N GLY A 69 30.86 -2.19 -0.02
CA GLY A 69 31.88 -3.24 -0.16
C GLY A 69 32.51 -3.35 -1.55
N ILE A 70 32.51 -2.28 -2.35
CA ILE A 70 33.35 -2.19 -3.55
C ILE A 70 34.73 -1.63 -3.17
N VAL A 71 35.80 -2.35 -3.53
CA VAL A 71 37.19 -1.91 -3.36
C VAL A 71 37.90 -2.05 -4.69
N ASP A 72 38.53 -0.96 -5.15
CA ASP A 72 39.26 -0.90 -6.44
C ASP A 72 38.40 -1.35 -7.65
N GLY A 73 37.11 -1.03 -7.63
CA GLY A 73 36.17 -1.43 -8.69
C GLY A 73 35.76 -2.90 -8.66
N ILE A 74 36.01 -3.61 -7.55
CA ILE A 74 35.63 -5.02 -7.36
C ILE A 74 34.67 -5.13 -6.18
N HIS A 75 33.52 -5.76 -6.40
CA HIS A 75 32.57 -6.07 -5.33
C HIS A 75 33.13 -7.21 -4.47
N VAL A 76 33.51 -6.91 -3.22
CA VAL A 76 34.32 -7.80 -2.36
C VAL A 76 33.66 -9.15 -2.11
N GLU A 77 32.34 -9.22 -2.01
CA GLU A 77 31.61 -10.47 -1.75
C GLU A 77 31.61 -11.41 -2.96
N THR A 78 31.50 -10.86 -4.17
CA THR A 78 31.34 -11.66 -5.39
C THR A 78 32.63 -11.78 -6.20
N GLY A 79 33.61 -10.91 -5.98
CA GLY A 79 34.79 -10.79 -6.83
C GLY A 79 34.48 -10.28 -8.24
N PHE A 80 33.28 -9.73 -8.46
CA PHE A 80 32.90 -9.19 -9.76
C PHE A 80 33.53 -7.82 -9.96
N VAL A 81 34.01 -7.58 -11.18
CA VAL A 81 34.34 -6.23 -11.63
C VAL A 81 33.03 -5.44 -11.74
N VAL A 82 33.00 -4.28 -11.11
CA VAL A 82 31.89 -3.34 -11.15
C VAL A 82 32.02 -2.51 -12.41
N ASP A 83 31.15 -2.80 -13.36
CA ASP A 83 31.03 -2.11 -14.65
C ASP A 83 29.56 -2.20 -15.10
N GLU A 84 29.17 -1.52 -16.18
CA GLU A 84 27.78 -1.48 -16.64
C GLU A 84 27.13 -2.87 -16.72
N GLY A 85 26.05 -3.07 -15.93
CA GLY A 85 25.27 -4.30 -15.93
C GLY A 85 25.81 -5.42 -15.01
N TRP A 86 26.84 -5.16 -14.20
CA TRP A 86 27.36 -6.13 -13.24
C TRP A 86 26.29 -6.60 -12.23
N GLU A 87 25.31 -5.74 -11.88
CA GLU A 87 24.20 -6.06 -10.99
C GLU A 87 23.29 -7.12 -11.60
N LEU A 88 23.09 -7.06 -12.92
CA LEU A 88 22.32 -8.06 -13.66
C LEU A 88 23.04 -9.41 -13.62
N VAL A 89 24.36 -9.41 -13.83
CA VAL A 89 25.16 -10.64 -13.75
C VAL A 89 25.13 -11.22 -12.33
N ARG A 90 25.28 -10.38 -11.30
CA ARG A 90 25.13 -10.77 -9.89
C ARG A 90 23.75 -11.39 -9.66
N ALA A 91 22.68 -10.67 -9.97
CA ALA A 91 21.32 -11.12 -9.71
C ALA A 91 20.96 -12.44 -10.41
N ASN A 92 21.47 -12.68 -11.63
CA ASN A 92 21.07 -13.86 -12.41
C ASN A 92 22.00 -15.06 -12.22
N CYS A 93 23.32 -14.84 -12.15
CA CYS A 93 24.27 -15.94 -12.09
C CYS A 93 24.50 -16.42 -10.66
N THR A 94 24.57 -15.51 -9.69
CA THR A 94 24.79 -15.89 -8.29
C THR A 94 23.53 -16.39 -7.57
N ALA A 95 22.36 -16.32 -8.24
CA ALA A 95 21.12 -16.92 -7.75
C ALA A 95 21.17 -18.45 -7.75
N CYS A 96 21.91 -19.06 -8.69
CA CYS A 96 21.98 -20.52 -8.86
C CYS A 96 23.40 -21.07 -8.69
N HIS A 97 24.44 -20.24 -8.81
CA HIS A 97 25.83 -20.64 -8.72
C HIS A 97 26.59 -19.81 -7.69
N SER A 98 27.65 -20.36 -7.12
CA SER A 98 28.56 -19.57 -6.30
C SER A 98 29.28 -18.52 -7.16
N SER A 99 29.49 -17.32 -6.63
CA SER A 99 30.30 -16.28 -7.29
C SER A 99 31.67 -16.80 -7.72
N LYS A 100 32.32 -17.60 -6.86
CA LYS A 100 33.60 -18.27 -7.17
C LYS A 100 33.59 -19.14 -8.42
N LEU A 101 32.46 -19.76 -8.80
CA LEU A 101 32.34 -20.59 -10.00
C LEU A 101 32.25 -19.74 -11.27
N VAL A 102 31.64 -18.55 -11.16
CA VAL A 102 31.42 -17.60 -12.25
C VAL A 102 32.72 -16.85 -12.59
N THR A 103 33.57 -16.59 -11.61
CA THR A 103 34.83 -15.83 -11.75
C THR A 103 36.06 -16.66 -12.09
N GLN A 104 35.92 -17.96 -12.42
CA GLN A 104 37.07 -18.86 -12.69
C GLN A 104 37.73 -18.62 -14.04
#